data_AF-A0A519LRU6-F1
#
_entry.id   AF-A0A519LRU6-F1
#
_cell.length_a   1.000
_cell.length_b   1.000
_cell.length_c   1.000
_cell.angle_alpha   90.00
_cell.angle_beta   90.00
_cell.angle_gamma   90.00
#
_symmetry.space_group_name_H-M   'P 1'
#
loop_
_entity.id
_entity.type
_entity.pdbx_description
1 polymer ?
#
loop_
_entity_poly.entity_id
_entity_poly.type
_entity_poly.pdbx_seq_one_letter_code
_entity_poly.pdbx_strand_id
1 'polypeptide(L)' 'DCIVTAFENQILNYLKGTNCEVGLLLNFGTKPEFRRKVFENNRKIRIEKSV' A
#
# COMPACT_ATOMS: atom_id res chain seq x y z
N ASP A 1 3.12 -0.67 -20.63
CA ASP A 1 3.15 -0.71 -19.15
C ASP A 1 1.96 0.02 -18.59
N CYS A 2 1.12 -0.67 -17.81
CA CYS A 2 -0.13 -0.07 -17.32
C CYS A 2 -0.27 -0.07 -15.79
N ILE A 3 0.86 0.00 -15.07
CA ILE A 3 0.90 0.37 -13.66
C ILE A 3 1.88 1.54 -13.48
N VAL A 4 1.37 2.68 -13.01
CA VAL A 4 2.13 3.92 -12.81
C VAL A 4 2.76 3.92 -11.43
N THR A 5 4.03 4.35 -11.33
CA THR A 5 4.79 4.45 -10.07
C THR A 5 4.05 5.27 -9.00
N ALA A 6 3.29 6.29 -9.41
CA ALA A 6 2.47 7.09 -8.51
C ALA A 6 1.44 6.25 -7.72
N PHE A 7 0.82 5.25 -8.34
CA PHE A 7 -0.14 4.37 -7.67
C PHE A 7 0.54 3.38 -6.71
N GLU A 8 1.75 2.91 -7.05
CA GLU A 8 2.54 2.11 -6.10
C GLU A 8 2.93 2.92 -4.86
N ASN A 9 3.34 4.18 -5.05
CA ASN A 9 3.67 5.10 -3.96
C ASN A 9 2.45 5.41 -3.10
N GLN A 10 1.27 5.55 -3.72
CA GLN A 10 0.02 5.76 -2.99
C GLN A 10 -0.31 4.57 -2.07
N ILE A 11 -0.20 3.33 -2.56
CA ILE A 11 -0.39 2.14 -1.73
C ILE A 11 0.60 2.13 -0.56
N LEU A 12 1.87 2.48 -0.80
CA LEU A 12 2.86 2.55 0.27
C LEU A 12 2.47 3.56 1.35
N ASN A 13 1.90 4.71 0.97
CA ASN A 13 1.44 5.72 1.92
C ASN A 13 0.28 5.20 2.80
N TYR A 14 -0.69 4.52 2.19
CA TYR A 14 -1.78 3.88 2.95
C TYR A 14 -1.28 2.76 3.85
N LEU A 15 -0.36 1.93 3.36
CA LEU A 15 0.27 0.91 4.19
C LEU A 15 0.98 1.53 5.37
N LYS A 16 1.71 2.65 5.22
CA LYS A 16 2.33 3.36 6.36
C LYS A 16 1.30 3.89 7.37
N GLY A 17 0.20 4.48 6.89
CA GLY A 17 -0.80 5.15 7.74
C GLY A 17 -1.83 4.24 8.41
N THR A 18 -1.91 2.95 8.03
CA THR A 18 -2.91 2.01 8.54
C THR A 18 -2.27 0.82 9.25
N ASN A 19 -3.08 -0.05 9.87
CA ASN A 19 -2.68 -1.37 10.37
C ASN A 19 -2.53 -2.42 9.26
N CYS A 20 -2.87 -2.11 8.02
CA CYS A 20 -2.75 -3.05 6.92
C CYS A 20 -1.27 -3.34 6.62
N GLU A 21 -0.94 -4.61 6.41
CA GLU A 21 0.41 -5.05 6.06
C GLU A 21 0.56 -5.44 4.60
N VAL A 22 -0.55 -5.68 3.91
CA VAL A 22 -0.57 -6.10 2.50
C VAL A 22 -1.46 -5.16 1.71
N GLY A 23 -0.93 -4.65 0.61
CA GLY A 23 -1.65 -3.83 -0.37
C GLY A 23 -1.61 -4.48 -1.74
N LEU A 24 -2.75 -4.48 -2.44
CA LEU A 24 -2.90 -5.02 -3.79
C LEU A 24 -3.26 -3.90 -4.74
N LEU A 25 -2.46 -3.71 -5.79
CA LEU A 25 -2.76 -2.84 -6.92
C LEU A 25 -3.28 -3.72 -8.05
N LEU A 26 -4.51 -3.44 -8.50
CA LEU A 26 -5.12 -4.14 -9.61
C LEU A 26 -5.28 -3.17 -10.78
N ASN A 27 -4.81 -3.57 -11.96
CA ASN A 27 -5.03 -2.88 -13.20
C ASN A 27 -5.98 -3.72 -14.06
N PHE A 28 -7.14 -3.13 -14.37
CA PHE A 28 -8.20 -3.71 -15.19
C PHE A 28 -8.20 -3.17 -16.63
N GLY A 29 -7.05 -2.67 -17.09
CA GLY A 29 -6.86 -2.25 -18.48
C GLY A 29 -6.94 -3.43 -19.47
N THR A 30 -6.59 -3.15 -20.73
CA THR A 30 -6.62 -4.15 -21.82
C THR A 30 -5.83 -5.42 -21.51
N LYS A 31 -4.79 -5.31 -20.69
CA LYS A 31 -4.11 -6.45 -20.08
C LYS A 31 -4.26 -6.37 -18.56
N PRO A 32 -4.78 -7.43 -17.90
CA PRO A 32 -4.86 -7.47 -16.45
C PRO A 32 -3.45 -7.55 -15.88
N GLU A 33 -3.14 -6.68 -14.94
CA GLU A 33 -1.87 -6.66 -14.21
C GLU A 33 -2.15 -6.45 -12.73
N PHE A 34 -1.32 -7.02 -11.86
CA PHE A 34 -1.39 -6.71 -10.44
C PHE A 34 -0.01 -6.57 -9.80
N ARG A 35 0.05 -5.79 -8.72
CA ARG A 35 1.24 -5.65 -7.87
C ARG A 35 0.86 -5.85 -6.41
N ARG A 36 1.72 -6.56 -5.68
CA ARG A 36 1.59 -6.77 -4.24
C ARG A 36 2.69 -6.00 -3.51
N LYS A 37 2.34 -5.24 -2.49
CA LYS A 37 3.28 -4.58 -1.57
C LYS A 37 3.05 -5.12 -0.16
N VAL A 38 4.15 -5.35 0.56
CA VAL A 38 4.13 -5.78 1.96
C VAL A 38 4.82 -4.72 2.79
N PHE A 39 4.22 -4.39 3.93
CA PHE A 39 4.76 -3.43 4.88
C PHE A 39 4.55 -3.96 6.29
N GLU A 40 5.65 -4.28 6.98
CA GLU A 40 5.61 -4.80 8.35
C GLU A 40 5.20 -3.70 9.34
N ASN A 41 4.26 -3.99 10.25
CA ASN A 41 3.83 -3.04 11.27
C ASN A 41 4.84 -2.88 12.41
N ASN A 42 5.74 -3.84 12.62
CA ASN A 42 6.62 -3.92 13.80
C ASN A 42 7.52 -2.69 14.00
N ARG A 43 7.77 -1.92 12.95
CA ARG A 43 8.61 -0.70 12.99
C ARG A 43 7.79 0.60 13.05
N LYS A 44 6.46 0.52 13.05
CA LYS A 44 5.60 1.71 13.10
C LYS A 44 5.56 2.25 14.52
N ILE A 45 6.10 3.44 14.70
CA ILE A 45 5.94 4.20 15.94
C ILE A 45 4.55 4.81 15.89
N ARG A 46 3.63 4.28 16.70
CA ARG A 46 2.28 4.83 16.85
C ARG A 46 2.24 5.58 18.16
N ILE A 47 1.92 6.87 18.08
CA ILE A 47 1.51 7.62 19.25
C ILE A 47 0.05 7.25 19.46
N GLU A 48 -0.23 6.37 20.40
CA GLU A 48 -1.60 6.17 20.86
C GLU A 48 -2.06 7.51 21.41
N LYS A 49 -3.07 8.10 20.77
CA LYS A 49 -3.74 9.26 21.35
C LYS A 49 -4.46 8.74 22.58
N SER A 50 -3.96 9.09 23.76
CA SER A 50 -4.69 8.96 25.01
C SER A 50 -6.01 9.72 24.84
N VAL A 51 -7.09 8.98 24.64
CA VAL A 51 -8.46 9.48 24.78
C VAL A 51 -8.78 9.52 26.27
#